data_AF-G7ZIZ4-F1
#
_entry.id   AF-G7ZIZ4-F1
#
_cell.length_a   1.000
_cell.length_b   1.000
_cell.length_c   1.000
_cell.angle_alpha   90.00
_cell.angle_beta   90.00
_cell.angle_gamma   90.00
#
_symmetry.space_group_name_H-M   'P 1'
#
loop_
_entity.id
_entity.type
_entity.pdbx_description
1 polymer ?
#
loop_
_entity_poly.entity_id
_entity_poly.type
_entity_poly.pdbx_seq_one_letter_code
_entity_poly.pdbx_strand_id
1 'polypeptide(L)'
;MVPWSWAPYNYQLCQGQVVNLQQYEALFSLTGTVFGGNGTTTFALPNLATRAPVGTGLLNGTSYTLGAFGGTPTTTLLVNNLPLHNHSASFAPVSGPQVVSIPATSGNLGVGVTINATANAGTKATPQTGFNQLGQVSTGTGAPSPSALLYAAPAGTQVPLAGVSASLTGTAGSGAATVTINAVTGGTVTTGMTGSNTPFTNMPPYLAMSFVIAMNGLYPDRP
;
A
#
# COMPACT_ATOMS: atom_id res chain seq x y z
N MET A 1 54.67 7.79 1.60
CA MET A 1 53.92 8.05 0.34
C MET A 1 54.61 9.20 -0.38
N VAL A 2 54.73 9.15 -1.70
CA VAL A 2 55.33 10.24 -2.49
C VAL A 2 54.28 10.80 -3.47
N PRO A 3 54.22 12.12 -3.72
CA PRO A 3 53.23 12.73 -4.60
C PRO A 3 53.59 12.69 -6.11
N TRP A 4 54.67 12.01 -6.50
CA TRP A 4 55.14 11.89 -7.89
C TRP A 4 55.14 10.43 -8.37
N SER A 5 55.23 10.23 -9.69
CA SER A 5 55.03 8.93 -10.37
C SER A 5 56.29 8.06 -10.51
N TRP A 6 57.32 8.30 -9.71
CA TRP A 6 58.59 7.56 -9.74
C TRP A 6 59.10 7.29 -8.31
N ALA A 7 59.90 6.25 -8.14
CA ALA A 7 60.53 5.97 -6.86
C ALA A 7 61.93 6.60 -6.80
N PRO A 8 62.32 7.27 -5.69
CA PRO A 8 63.70 7.71 -5.48
C PRO A 8 64.71 6.56 -5.51
N TYR A 9 65.99 6.89 -5.62
CA TYR A 9 67.07 5.90 -5.63
C TYR A 9 66.98 4.96 -4.40
N ASN A 10 67.12 3.65 -4.63
CA ASN A 10 66.93 2.56 -3.65
C ASN A 10 65.49 2.38 -3.11
N TYR A 11 64.49 3.02 -3.72
CA TYR A 11 63.07 2.78 -3.45
C TYR A 11 62.39 2.20 -4.69
N GLN A 12 61.26 1.52 -4.49
CA GLN A 12 60.37 1.09 -5.55
C GLN A 12 58.93 1.44 -5.21
N LEU A 13 58.10 1.65 -6.24
CA LEU A 13 56.67 1.91 -6.04
C LEU A 13 55.96 0.60 -5.67
N CYS A 14 55.09 0.63 -4.66
CA CYS A 14 54.27 -0.52 -4.25
C CYS A 14 53.11 -0.77 -5.21
N GLN A 15 53.43 -1.16 -6.45
CA GLN A 15 52.48 -1.40 -7.53
C GLN A 15 52.42 -2.89 -7.95
N GLY A 16 52.91 -3.81 -7.11
CA GLY A 16 52.88 -5.26 -7.40
C GLY A 16 53.94 -5.74 -8.39
N GLN A 17 55.02 -4.97 -8.58
CA GLN A 17 56.08 -5.31 -9.54
C GLN A 17 56.80 -6.59 -9.12
N VAL A 18 57.12 -7.46 -10.10
CA VAL A 18 57.98 -8.62 -9.90
C VAL A 18 59.43 -8.20 -10.14
N VAL A 19 60.29 -8.43 -9.16
CA VAL A 19 61.71 -8.03 -9.18
C VAL A 19 62.62 -9.24 -9.07
N ASN A 20 63.86 -9.09 -9.54
CA ASN A 20 64.86 -10.14 -9.49
C ASN A 20 65.37 -10.33 -8.05
N LEU A 21 65.33 -11.58 -7.57
CA LEU A 21 65.79 -11.95 -6.24
C LEU A 21 67.29 -11.67 -6.05
N GLN A 22 68.13 -12.01 -7.03
CA GLN A 22 69.59 -11.84 -6.96
C GLN A 22 70.01 -10.37 -6.81
N GLN A 23 69.17 -9.44 -7.25
CA GLN A 23 69.43 -8.01 -7.13
C GLN A 23 68.98 -7.45 -5.76
N TYR A 24 67.99 -8.08 -5.11
CA TYR A 24 67.35 -7.57 -3.90
C TYR A 24 67.28 -8.65 -2.80
N GLU A 25 68.36 -9.39 -2.59
CA GLU A 25 68.43 -10.54 -1.67
C GLU A 25 68.03 -10.16 -0.23
N ALA A 26 68.47 -9.01 0.25
CA ALA A 26 68.14 -8.51 1.59
C ALA A 26 66.66 -8.15 1.76
N LEU A 27 65.99 -7.70 0.69
CA LEU A 27 64.55 -7.45 0.72
C LEU A 27 63.80 -8.78 0.66
N PHE A 28 64.24 -9.69 -0.20
CA PHE A 28 63.66 -11.03 -0.32
C PHE A 28 63.75 -11.82 0.99
N SER A 29 64.84 -11.71 1.75
CA SER A 29 64.97 -12.40 3.04
C SER A 29 63.93 -11.95 4.08
N LEU A 30 63.37 -10.74 3.92
CA LEU A 30 62.32 -10.20 4.79
C LEU A 30 60.91 -10.50 4.25
N THR A 31 60.68 -10.33 2.96
CA THR A 31 59.33 -10.40 2.37
C THR A 31 59.00 -11.77 1.77
N GLY A 32 60.02 -12.55 1.43
CA GLY A 32 59.87 -13.81 0.70
C GLY A 32 58.99 -13.65 -0.54
N THR A 33 58.10 -14.62 -0.74
CA THR A 33 57.10 -14.64 -1.81
C THR A 33 55.71 -14.20 -1.37
N VAL A 34 55.57 -13.52 -0.22
CA VAL A 34 54.27 -13.15 0.37
C VAL A 34 53.38 -12.37 -0.60
N PHE A 35 53.96 -11.57 -1.49
CA PHE A 35 53.22 -10.81 -2.51
C PHE A 35 53.26 -11.44 -3.91
N GLY A 36 53.90 -12.61 -4.07
CA GLY A 36 54.05 -13.33 -5.34
C GLY A 36 55.49 -13.55 -5.80
N GLY A 37 55.64 -14.00 -7.05
CA GLY A 37 56.90 -14.45 -7.65
C GLY A 37 57.18 -15.94 -7.45
N ASN A 38 58.28 -16.44 -8.00
CA ASN A 38 58.59 -17.87 -7.99
C ASN A 38 59.46 -18.32 -6.80
N GLY A 39 60.00 -17.37 -6.02
CA GLY A 39 60.80 -17.65 -4.83
C GLY A 39 62.20 -18.20 -5.09
N THR A 40 62.61 -18.33 -6.35
CA THR A 40 63.93 -18.84 -6.76
C THR A 40 64.72 -17.81 -7.54
N THR A 41 64.08 -17.14 -8.49
CA THR A 41 64.70 -16.06 -9.28
C THR A 41 63.97 -14.73 -9.14
N THR A 42 62.72 -14.75 -8.68
CA THR A 42 61.89 -13.55 -8.55
C THR A 42 61.00 -13.58 -7.32
N PHE A 43 60.66 -12.38 -6.85
CA PHE A 43 59.60 -12.14 -5.87
C PHE A 43 58.84 -10.86 -6.24
N ALA A 44 57.65 -10.67 -5.70
CA ALA A 44 56.85 -9.47 -5.95
C ALA A 44 56.87 -8.49 -4.78
N LEU A 45 56.70 -7.21 -5.10
CA LEU A 45 56.49 -6.14 -4.12
C LEU A 45 55.00 -6.03 -3.74
N PRO A 46 54.66 -5.39 -2.61
CA PRO A 46 53.27 -5.07 -2.27
C PRO A 46 52.56 -4.31 -3.40
N ASN A 47 51.26 -4.55 -3.57
CA ASN A 47 50.42 -3.80 -4.49
C ASN A 47 49.39 -2.95 -3.73
N LEU A 48 49.71 -1.67 -3.54
CA LEU A 48 48.86 -0.67 -2.91
C LEU A 48 48.11 0.20 -3.93
N ALA A 49 48.18 -0.12 -5.23
CA ALA A 49 47.36 0.55 -6.22
C ALA A 49 45.88 0.40 -5.82
N THR A 50 45.21 1.54 -5.63
CA THR A 50 43.80 1.65 -5.21
C THR A 50 43.45 0.89 -3.91
N ARG A 51 44.42 0.67 -3.03
CA ARG A 51 44.22 -0.06 -1.77
C ARG A 51 44.82 0.70 -0.59
N ALA A 52 44.14 0.65 0.55
CA ALA A 52 44.70 1.11 1.81
C ALA A 52 45.54 0.01 2.46
N PRO A 53 46.72 0.31 3.03
CA PRO A 53 47.39 -0.65 3.89
C PRO A 53 46.60 -0.80 5.20
N VAL A 54 46.43 -2.04 5.68
CA VAL A 54 45.81 -2.34 6.98
C VAL A 54 46.72 -3.23 7.81
N GLY A 55 46.60 -3.15 9.14
CA GLY A 55 47.48 -3.89 10.05
C GLY A 55 47.20 -5.38 9.99
N THR A 56 48.24 -6.21 9.98
CA THR A 56 48.07 -7.65 10.21
C THR A 56 47.60 -7.92 11.63
N GLY A 57 46.76 -8.94 11.82
CA GLY A 57 46.29 -9.35 13.14
C GLY A 57 44.83 -9.79 13.14
N LEU A 58 44.28 -10.00 14.33
CA LEU A 58 42.88 -10.34 14.51
C LEU A 58 42.09 -9.07 14.86
N LEU A 59 41.08 -8.75 14.05
CA LEU A 59 40.12 -7.68 14.35
C LEU A 59 38.71 -8.25 14.28
N ASN A 60 38.00 -8.21 15.40
CA ASN A 60 36.60 -8.63 15.52
C ASN A 60 36.33 -10.05 14.97
N GLY A 61 37.26 -10.98 15.22
CA GLY A 61 37.17 -12.37 14.73
C GLY A 61 37.62 -12.59 13.28
N THR A 62 37.91 -11.53 12.52
CA THR A 62 38.48 -11.62 11.17
C THR A 62 39.99 -11.56 11.24
N SER A 63 40.67 -12.53 10.61
CA SER A 63 42.14 -12.59 10.56
C SER A 63 42.67 -11.88 9.31
N TYR A 64 43.57 -10.93 9.51
CA TYR A 64 44.30 -10.21 8.47
C TYR A 64 45.73 -10.74 8.43
N THR A 65 45.98 -11.74 7.58
CA THR A 65 47.31 -12.32 7.39
C THR A 65 48.14 -11.44 6.47
N LEU A 66 49.47 -11.43 6.67
CA LEU A 66 50.37 -10.61 5.85
C LEU A 66 50.20 -10.94 4.36
N GLY A 67 50.04 -9.92 3.52
CA GLY A 67 49.82 -10.08 2.08
C GLY A 67 48.37 -10.34 1.67
N ALA A 68 47.45 -10.56 2.61
CA ALA A 68 46.03 -10.74 2.30
C ALA A 68 45.41 -9.46 1.74
N PHE A 69 44.68 -9.59 0.63
CA PHE A 69 43.87 -8.53 0.05
C PHE A 69 42.39 -8.76 0.36
N GLY A 70 41.62 -7.68 0.49
CA GLY A 70 40.18 -7.77 0.73
C GLY A 70 39.49 -6.42 0.54
N GLY A 71 38.23 -6.35 0.96
CA GLY A 71 37.38 -5.17 0.80
C GLY A 71 36.80 -5.02 -0.61
N THR A 72 35.89 -4.06 -0.78
CA THR A 72 35.23 -3.77 -2.05
C THR A 72 35.31 -2.29 -2.38
N PRO A 73 35.59 -1.89 -3.64
CA PRO A 73 35.65 -0.47 -4.02
C PRO A 73 34.27 0.21 -3.99
N THR A 74 33.21 -0.58 -4.11
CA THR A 74 31.82 -0.15 -4.05
C THR A 74 31.00 -1.22 -3.32
N THR A 75 30.12 -0.80 -2.41
CA THR A 75 29.17 -1.69 -1.73
C THR A 75 27.75 -1.28 -2.10
N THR A 76 27.01 -2.15 -2.78
CA THR A 76 25.58 -1.93 -3.06
C THR A 76 24.78 -2.45 -1.87
N LEU A 77 23.99 -1.58 -1.24
CA LEU A 77 23.07 -2.00 -0.17
C LEU A 77 21.86 -2.72 -0.77
N LEU A 78 21.77 -4.02 -0.52
CA LEU A 78 20.60 -4.83 -0.86
C LEU A 78 19.65 -4.91 0.33
N VAL A 79 18.38 -5.26 0.07
CA VAL A 79 17.38 -5.45 1.15
C VAL A 79 17.84 -6.51 2.16
N ASN A 80 18.60 -7.52 1.72
CA ASN A 80 19.19 -8.53 2.61
C ASN A 80 20.36 -8.01 3.48
N ASN A 81 20.93 -6.84 3.18
CA ASN A 81 21.96 -6.19 4.00
C ASN A 81 21.35 -5.31 5.10
N LEU A 82 20.04 -5.08 5.02
CA LEU A 82 19.28 -4.47 6.09
C LEU A 82 18.68 -5.61 6.94
N PRO A 83 18.77 -5.54 8.28
CA PRO A 83 18.00 -6.44 9.13
C PRO A 83 16.54 -6.45 8.72
N LEU A 84 15.92 -7.63 8.73
CA LEU A 84 14.48 -7.74 8.50
C LEU A 84 13.77 -6.83 9.50
N HIS A 85 13.01 -5.88 8.97
CA HIS A 85 12.34 -4.88 9.77
C HIS A 85 10.96 -4.57 9.21
N ASN A 86 10.03 -4.17 10.09
CA ASN A 86 8.71 -3.69 9.73
C ASN A 86 8.56 -2.23 10.14
N HIS A 87 7.72 -1.49 9.45
CA HIS A 87 7.37 -0.13 9.83
C HIS A 87 5.96 -0.17 10.40
N SER A 88 5.79 0.23 11.66
CA SER A 88 4.45 0.46 12.18
C SER A 88 3.88 1.69 11.48
N ALA A 89 2.72 1.51 10.84
CA ALA A 89 1.96 2.61 10.27
C ALA A 89 0.88 3.02 11.26
N SER A 90 0.86 4.30 11.62
CA SER A 90 -0.24 4.91 12.36
C SER A 90 -1.04 5.80 11.43
N PHE A 91 -2.35 5.58 11.37
CA PHE A 91 -3.27 6.44 10.64
C PHE A 91 -3.97 7.36 11.62
N ALA A 92 -3.83 8.67 11.42
CA ALA A 92 -4.56 9.69 12.16
C ALA A 92 -5.76 10.15 11.31
N PRO A 93 -6.98 9.63 11.56
CA PRO A 93 -8.15 9.99 10.78
C PRO A 93 -8.57 11.44 11.03
N VAL A 94 -8.96 12.12 9.96
CA VAL A 94 -9.75 13.35 10.03
C VAL A 94 -11.20 12.96 9.77
N SER A 95 -12.06 13.16 10.78
CA SER A 95 -13.50 12.94 10.67
C SER A 95 -14.23 14.24 10.38
N GLY A 96 -15.26 14.16 9.54
CA GLY A 96 -16.08 15.29 9.19
C GLY A 96 -17.49 14.89 8.79
N PRO A 97 -18.44 15.85 8.78
CA PRO A 97 -19.81 15.61 8.33
C PRO A 97 -19.82 15.20 6.86
N GLN A 98 -20.50 14.10 6.56
CA GLN A 98 -20.73 13.59 5.20
C GLN A 98 -22.23 13.40 5.01
N VAL A 99 -22.77 13.98 3.93
CA VAL A 99 -24.19 13.92 3.61
C VAL A 99 -24.44 12.73 2.69
N VAL A 100 -25.10 11.71 3.24
CA VAL A 100 -25.52 10.53 2.47
C VAL A 100 -26.93 10.77 1.94
N SER A 101 -27.08 10.72 0.62
CA SER A 101 -28.38 10.78 -0.03
C SER A 101 -28.99 9.39 -0.11
N ILE A 102 -30.15 9.22 0.51
CA ILE A 102 -30.98 8.02 0.42
C ILE A 102 -32.01 8.30 -0.69
N PRO A 103 -31.94 7.60 -1.84
CA PRO A 103 -32.84 7.83 -2.95
C PRO A 103 -34.28 7.48 -2.56
N ALA A 104 -35.23 8.18 -3.18
CA ALA A 104 -36.64 7.82 -3.05
C ALA A 104 -36.90 6.42 -3.60
N THR A 105 -37.82 5.69 -2.98
CA THR A 105 -38.29 4.39 -3.48
C THR A 105 -39.73 4.51 -3.92
N SER A 106 -40.04 4.02 -5.12
CA SER A 106 -41.42 3.96 -5.59
C SER A 106 -42.16 2.83 -4.86
N GLY A 107 -43.29 3.16 -4.25
CA GLY A 107 -44.25 2.18 -3.77
C GLY A 107 -45.32 1.89 -4.82
N ASN A 108 -46.00 0.74 -4.68
CA ASN A 108 -47.18 0.43 -5.49
C ASN A 108 -48.41 0.49 -4.59
N LEU A 109 -49.19 1.56 -4.75
CA LEU A 109 -50.45 1.74 -4.04
C LEU A 109 -51.60 1.45 -5.00
N GLY A 110 -52.42 0.46 -4.66
CA GLY A 110 -53.69 0.19 -5.32
C GLY A 110 -54.84 0.84 -4.56
N VAL A 111 -55.86 1.30 -5.29
CA VAL A 111 -57.13 1.74 -4.69
C VAL A 111 -58.16 0.65 -4.94
N GLY A 112 -58.53 -0.07 -3.89
CA GLY A 112 -59.66 -1.00 -3.93
C GLY A 112 -60.95 -0.26 -3.57
N VAL A 113 -61.98 -0.36 -4.42
CA VAL A 113 -63.32 0.14 -4.13
C VAL A 113 -64.28 -1.04 -4.15
N THR A 114 -64.92 -1.30 -3.01
CA THR A 114 -65.94 -2.34 -2.91
C THR A 114 -67.31 -1.69 -2.80
N ILE A 115 -68.21 -2.03 -3.72
CA ILE A 115 -69.61 -1.63 -3.68
C ILE A 115 -70.43 -2.89 -3.45
N ASN A 116 -71.05 -2.99 -2.28
CA ASN A 116 -71.88 -4.13 -1.93
C ASN A 116 -73.22 -4.06 -2.67
N ALA A 117 -73.62 -5.16 -3.32
CA ALA A 117 -74.90 -5.32 -4.00
C ALA A 117 -75.69 -6.49 -3.39
N THR A 118 -77.01 -6.51 -3.55
CA THR A 118 -77.84 -7.65 -3.18
C THR A 118 -77.84 -8.71 -4.29
N ALA A 119 -77.96 -9.98 -3.90
CA ALA A 119 -78.24 -11.07 -4.83
C ALA A 119 -79.71 -11.11 -5.27
N ASN A 120 -80.60 -10.36 -4.61
CA ASN A 120 -82.02 -10.32 -4.96
C ASN A 120 -82.23 -9.56 -6.27
N ALA A 121 -83.13 -10.06 -7.11
CA ALA A 121 -83.50 -9.41 -8.35
C ALA A 121 -84.18 -8.05 -8.09
N GLY A 122 -83.79 -7.03 -8.85
CA GLY A 122 -84.50 -5.74 -8.84
C GLY A 122 -85.92 -5.90 -9.40
N THR A 123 -86.94 -5.48 -8.64
CA THR A 123 -88.36 -5.63 -9.02
C THR A 123 -89.06 -4.31 -9.35
N LYS A 124 -88.37 -3.17 -9.26
CA LYS A 124 -88.91 -1.82 -9.46
C LYS A 124 -88.00 -0.98 -10.36
N ALA A 125 -88.60 -0.19 -11.25
CA ALA A 125 -87.87 0.70 -12.16
C ALA A 125 -87.53 2.07 -11.54
N THR A 126 -88.08 2.38 -10.36
CA THR A 126 -87.90 3.66 -9.64
C THR A 126 -87.55 3.42 -8.17
N PRO A 127 -86.60 4.16 -7.57
CA PRO A 127 -86.28 4.06 -6.14
C PRO A 127 -87.50 4.32 -5.24
N GLN A 128 -87.65 3.54 -4.16
CA GLN A 128 -88.71 3.65 -3.16
C GLN A 128 -88.15 3.36 -1.78
N THR A 129 -88.71 3.97 -0.73
CA THR A 129 -88.31 3.71 0.66
C THR A 129 -88.36 2.21 0.96
N GLY A 130 -87.21 1.62 1.31
CA GLY A 130 -87.06 0.18 1.56
C GLY A 130 -86.58 -0.69 0.39
N PHE A 131 -86.46 -0.14 -0.84
CA PHE A 131 -86.05 -0.88 -2.04
C PHE A 131 -84.85 -0.25 -2.79
N ASN A 132 -84.04 0.56 -2.10
CA ASN A 132 -82.97 1.37 -2.71
C ASN A 132 -81.59 0.66 -2.68
N GLN A 133 -81.46 -0.51 -3.30
CA GLN A 133 -80.19 -1.25 -3.36
C GLN A 133 -79.84 -1.68 -4.78
N LEU A 134 -78.54 -1.72 -5.11
CA LEU A 134 -78.03 -2.35 -6.33
C LEU A 134 -78.31 -3.87 -6.22
N GLY A 135 -79.04 -4.45 -7.17
CA GLY A 135 -79.41 -5.86 -7.15
C GLY A 135 -79.13 -6.61 -8.45
N GLN A 136 -79.26 -7.94 -8.42
CA GLN A 136 -79.04 -8.78 -9.60
C GLN A 136 -80.03 -8.42 -10.72
N VAL A 137 -79.56 -8.50 -11.98
CA VAL A 137 -80.43 -8.34 -13.16
C VAL A 137 -81.46 -9.48 -13.18
N SER A 138 -82.74 -9.13 -13.26
CA SER A 138 -83.83 -10.11 -13.41
C SER A 138 -83.83 -10.70 -14.83
N THR A 139 -83.71 -12.03 -14.96
CA THR A 139 -83.67 -12.75 -16.25
C THR A 139 -85.01 -13.39 -16.64
N GLY A 140 -86.14 -12.83 -16.19
CA GLY A 140 -87.47 -13.35 -16.53
C GLY A 140 -87.86 -13.12 -17.99
N THR A 141 -88.45 -14.13 -18.63
CA THR A 141 -88.99 -14.06 -19.99
C THR A 141 -90.13 -13.04 -20.09
N GLY A 142 -89.90 -11.93 -20.79
CA GLY A 142 -90.97 -11.02 -21.26
C GLY A 142 -90.95 -9.59 -20.74
N ALA A 143 -89.99 -9.20 -19.88
CA ALA A 143 -89.76 -7.80 -19.52
C ALA A 143 -88.37 -7.35 -20.00
N PRO A 144 -88.21 -6.11 -20.52
CA PRO A 144 -86.89 -5.61 -20.92
C PRO A 144 -85.98 -5.63 -19.70
N SER A 145 -84.90 -6.41 -19.75
CA SER A 145 -83.92 -6.51 -18.67
C SER A 145 -83.40 -5.12 -18.35
N PRO A 146 -83.63 -4.55 -17.15
CA PRO A 146 -83.03 -3.28 -16.82
C PRO A 146 -81.55 -3.55 -16.54
N SER A 147 -80.69 -3.26 -17.51
CA SER A 147 -79.30 -2.93 -17.19
C SER A 147 -79.37 -1.78 -16.19
N ALA A 148 -78.77 -1.93 -15.00
CA ALA A 148 -78.65 -0.82 -14.06
C ALA A 148 -77.65 0.18 -14.66
N LEU A 149 -78.15 1.14 -15.43
CA LEU A 149 -77.34 2.18 -16.03
C LEU A 149 -77.11 3.27 -14.98
N LEU A 150 -75.92 3.30 -14.38
CA LEU A 150 -75.49 4.37 -13.47
C LEU A 150 -74.80 5.47 -14.28
N TYR A 151 -75.59 6.31 -14.96
CA TYR A 151 -75.08 7.50 -15.66
C TYR A 151 -75.81 8.75 -15.16
N ALA A 152 -75.11 9.88 -15.12
CA ALA A 152 -75.68 11.19 -14.85
C ALA A 152 -75.38 12.14 -16.02
N ALA A 153 -76.25 13.13 -16.24
CA ALA A 153 -75.98 14.20 -17.21
C ALA A 153 -74.76 15.03 -16.76
N PRO A 154 -73.88 15.48 -17.67
CA PRO A 154 -72.59 16.09 -17.32
C PRO A 154 -72.67 17.43 -16.57
N ALA A 155 -73.86 18.03 -16.41
CA ALA A 155 -74.07 19.28 -15.70
C ALA A 155 -75.07 19.08 -14.55
N GLY A 156 -74.56 18.81 -13.34
CA GLY A 156 -75.35 18.69 -12.12
C GLY A 156 -74.48 18.64 -10.86
N THR A 157 -75.08 18.97 -9.71
CA THR A 157 -74.43 18.85 -8.40
C THR A 157 -74.12 17.37 -8.12
N GLN A 158 -72.84 17.04 -7.98
CA GLN A 158 -72.42 15.68 -7.64
C GLN A 158 -72.79 15.36 -6.19
N VAL A 159 -73.52 14.26 -5.97
CA VAL A 159 -73.88 13.77 -4.63
C VAL A 159 -73.01 12.54 -4.33
N PRO A 160 -72.26 12.52 -3.21
CA PRO A 160 -71.45 11.37 -2.83
C PRO A 160 -72.32 10.13 -2.59
N LEU A 161 -71.88 8.96 -3.06
CA LEU A 161 -72.53 7.70 -2.73
C LEU A 161 -72.23 7.35 -1.26
N ALA A 162 -73.24 7.44 -0.40
CA ALA A 162 -73.09 7.15 1.02
C ALA A 162 -72.66 5.70 1.27
N GLY A 163 -71.72 5.49 2.18
CA GLY A 163 -71.27 4.15 2.60
C GLY A 163 -70.25 3.47 1.70
N VAL A 164 -69.78 4.11 0.62
CA VAL A 164 -68.62 3.62 -0.15
C VAL A 164 -67.34 3.94 0.61
N SER A 165 -66.56 2.91 0.92
CA SER A 165 -65.19 3.05 1.42
C SER A 165 -64.20 2.64 0.32
N ALA A 166 -63.16 3.45 0.14
CA ALA A 166 -61.99 3.08 -0.62
C ALA A 166 -60.91 2.66 0.36
N SER A 167 -60.30 1.49 0.16
CA SER A 167 -59.11 1.10 0.90
C SER A 167 -57.89 1.23 -0.01
N LEU A 168 -56.90 1.96 0.48
CA LEU A 168 -55.57 1.92 -0.11
C LEU A 168 -54.94 0.58 0.28
N THR A 169 -54.47 -0.17 -0.71
CA THR A 169 -53.75 -1.43 -0.50
C THR A 169 -52.36 -1.33 -1.10
N GLY A 170 -51.41 -2.11 -0.57
CA GLY A 170 -50.01 -2.09 -1.01
C GLY A 170 -49.08 -1.32 -0.08
N THR A 171 -47.85 -1.09 -0.55
CA THR A 171 -46.77 -0.49 0.23
C THR A 171 -46.51 0.92 -0.29
N ALA A 172 -46.60 1.92 0.59
CA ALA A 172 -46.27 3.29 0.24
C ALA A 172 -44.77 3.42 -0.07
N GLY A 173 -44.43 4.25 -1.05
CA GLY A 173 -43.03 4.60 -1.32
C GLY A 173 -42.46 5.49 -0.21
N SER A 174 -41.13 5.62 -0.18
CA SER A 174 -40.45 6.56 0.70
C SER A 174 -39.96 7.77 -0.10
N GLY A 175 -40.09 8.97 0.48
CA GLY A 175 -39.44 10.17 -0.06
C GLY A 175 -37.91 10.06 -0.01
N ALA A 176 -37.23 10.87 -0.82
CA ALA A 176 -35.78 11.01 -0.71
C ALA A 176 -35.42 11.64 0.64
N ALA A 177 -34.34 11.15 1.26
CA ALA A 177 -33.88 11.63 2.55
C ALA A 177 -32.37 11.86 2.53
N THR A 178 -31.89 12.77 3.38
CA THR A 178 -30.46 12.98 3.60
C THR A 178 -30.14 12.70 5.06
N VAL A 179 -29.11 11.91 5.30
CA VAL A 179 -28.58 11.68 6.64
C VAL A 179 -27.16 12.22 6.70
N THR A 180 -26.88 13.03 7.71
CA THR A 180 -25.50 13.46 7.99
C THR A 180 -24.85 12.45 8.92
N ILE A 181 -23.79 11.79 8.45
CA ILE A 181 -22.96 10.92 9.27
C ILE A 181 -21.62 11.59 9.53
N ASN A 182 -20.98 11.27 10.65
CA ASN A 182 -19.59 11.65 10.84
C ASN A 182 -18.71 10.55 10.26
N ALA A 183 -18.12 10.79 9.09
CA ALA A 183 -17.31 9.82 8.38
C ALA A 183 -15.84 10.24 8.38
N VAL A 184 -14.94 9.27 8.22
CA VAL A 184 -13.53 9.58 7.92
C VAL A 184 -13.48 10.19 6.53
N THR A 185 -13.11 11.46 6.44
CA THR A 185 -13.02 12.23 5.18
C THR A 185 -11.59 12.30 4.65
N GLY A 186 -10.62 11.94 5.47
CA GLY A 186 -9.21 11.87 5.12
C GLY A 186 -8.37 11.54 6.34
N GLY A 187 -7.08 11.83 6.26
CA GLY A 187 -6.14 11.64 7.36
C GLY A 187 -4.71 11.53 6.86
N THR A 188 -3.78 11.47 7.79
CA THR A 188 -2.35 11.30 7.49
C THR A 188 -1.89 9.93 7.99
N VAL A 189 -1.10 9.24 7.17
CA VAL A 189 -0.37 8.04 7.60
C VAL A 189 1.06 8.45 7.92
N THR A 190 1.51 8.16 9.14
CA THR A 190 2.89 8.33 9.55
C THR A 190 3.53 6.97 9.77
N THR A 191 4.71 6.75 9.22
CA THR A 191 5.55 5.58 9.45
C THR A 191 6.67 5.93 10.43
N GLY A 192 6.87 5.13 11.47
CA GLY A 192 8.01 5.30 12.38
C GLY A 192 9.34 4.89 11.73
N MET A 193 10.47 5.33 12.30
CA MET A 193 11.78 4.80 11.91
C MET A 193 11.95 3.39 12.48
N THR A 194 12.25 2.42 11.61
CA THR A 194 12.69 1.10 12.05
C THR A 194 14.02 0.75 11.40
N GLY A 195 14.93 0.21 12.21
CA GLY A 195 16.18 -0.40 11.80
C GLY A 195 16.82 -0.99 13.03
N SER A 196 17.29 -2.25 12.98
CA SER A 196 17.87 -2.94 14.14
C SER A 196 19.23 -2.37 14.58
N ASN A 197 19.65 -1.23 14.00
CA ASN A 197 20.90 -0.54 14.26
C ASN A 197 22.16 -1.42 14.17
N THR A 198 22.10 -2.51 13.39
CA THR A 198 23.22 -3.43 13.22
C THR A 198 24.27 -2.82 12.31
N PRO A 199 25.55 -2.79 12.72
CA PRO A 199 26.64 -2.36 11.84
C PRO A 199 26.76 -3.25 10.61
N PHE A 200 27.18 -2.66 9.49
CA PHE A 200 27.63 -3.39 8.31
C PHE A 200 29.07 -2.98 7.98
N THR A 201 29.84 -3.91 7.44
CA THR A 201 31.22 -3.63 7.02
C THR A 201 31.22 -2.82 5.73
N ASN A 202 31.90 -1.68 5.74
CA ASN A 202 32.12 -0.81 4.59
C ASN A 202 33.62 -0.66 4.24
N MET A 203 34.41 -1.71 4.54
CA MET A 203 35.86 -1.66 4.42
C MET A 203 36.29 -1.46 2.94
N PRO A 204 37.05 -0.40 2.62
CA PRO A 204 37.56 -0.17 1.28
C PRO A 204 38.58 -1.25 0.90
N PRO A 205 38.96 -1.36 -0.39
CA PRO A 205 40.00 -2.29 -0.80
C PRO A 205 41.28 -2.11 0.02
N TYR A 206 41.84 -3.19 0.51
CA TYR A 206 43.01 -3.15 1.38
C TYR A 206 44.07 -4.21 1.05
N LEU A 207 45.26 -4.00 1.58
CA LEU A 207 46.35 -4.98 1.66
C LEU A 207 46.86 -5.05 3.10
N ALA A 208 46.90 -6.24 3.68
CA ALA A 208 47.38 -6.45 5.04
C ALA A 208 48.91 -6.41 5.13
N MET A 209 49.43 -5.51 5.96
CA MET A 209 50.85 -5.21 6.16
C MET A 209 51.15 -4.96 7.65
N SER A 210 52.39 -5.22 8.06
CA SER A 210 52.86 -4.84 9.41
C SER A 210 53.34 -3.39 9.39
N PHE A 211 52.91 -2.60 10.38
CA PHE A 211 53.39 -1.23 10.57
C PHE A 211 54.42 -1.20 11.69
N VAL A 212 55.51 -0.46 11.46
CA VAL A 212 56.55 -0.21 12.47
C VAL A 212 56.80 1.28 12.56
N ILE A 213 57.10 1.75 13.77
CA ILE A 213 57.54 3.12 14.04
C ILE A 213 58.97 3.08 14.56
N ALA A 214 59.83 3.97 14.08
CA ALA A 214 61.21 4.05 14.56
C ALA A 214 61.20 4.51 16.03
N MET A 215 61.70 3.66 16.93
CA MET A 215 61.79 3.96 18.36
C MET A 215 63.07 4.72 18.72
N ASN A 216 64.06 4.70 17.82
CA ASN A 216 65.34 5.37 17.96
C ASN A 216 65.68 6.05 16.62
N GLY A 217 66.16 7.29 16.67
CA GLY A 217 66.56 8.06 15.49
C GLY A 217 67.01 9.46 15.90
N LEU A 218 67.79 10.11 15.04
CA LEU A 218 68.06 11.54 15.17
C LEU A 218 66.75 12.29 14.91
N TYR A 219 66.47 13.30 15.74
CA TYR A 219 65.33 14.19 15.49
C TYR A 219 65.45 14.76 14.07
N PRO A 220 64.35 14.79 13.28
CA PRO A 220 64.37 15.50 12.01
C PRO A 220 64.68 16.97 12.27
N ASP A 221 65.52 17.57 11.43
CA ASP A 221 65.75 19.02 11.45
C ASP A 221 64.39 19.71 11.31
N ARG A 222 64.01 20.45 12.35
CA ARG A 222 62.81 21.28 12.31
C ARG A 222 63.15 22.51 11.45
N PRO A 223 62.36 22.85 10.42
CA PRO A 223 62.57 24.06 9.64
C PRO A 223 62.42 25.32 10.48
#